data_AF-A0AA38MI73-F1
#
_entry.id   AF-A0AA38MI73-F1
#
_cell.length_a   1.000
_cell.length_b   1.000
_cell.length_c   1.000
_cell.angle_alpha   90.00
_cell.angle_beta   90.00
_cell.angle_gamma   90.00
#
_symmetry.space_group_name_H-M   'P 1'
#
loop_
_entity.id
_entity.type
_entity.pdbx_description
1 polymer ?
#
loop_
_entity_poly.entity_id
_entity_poly.type
_entity_poly.pdbx_seq_one_letter_code
_entity_poly.pdbx_strand_id
1 'polypeptide(L)'
;MSAKVIVILIALALQHSECITRLEIRTQFQPTLLRLRDLANVKYLEADREYNTLLAQLNKHQTRSKNSTQTQINNIKQVIDDAKKSPNVTAPVLTCLKTQEAAANRLSTTSLNNCLSNVNTSSLKVSKEKFNSLSGVASSTANYCQYLNPLETQLESYAKCLADKVPDLNRQINIVGSEYQKLTNSTLHYNIKCLTDNGGSILGQIGVISYEINVCFFAPLPL
;
A
#
# COMPACT_ATOMS: atom_id res chain seq x y z
N MET A 1 13.89 1.12 24.99
CA MET A 1 13.66 0.88 26.44
C MET A 1 12.27 0.29 26.58
N SER A 2 12.18 -1.01 26.82
CA SER A 2 10.92 -1.77 26.85
C SER A 2 10.23 -1.62 28.20
N ALA A 3 9.05 -0.99 28.22
CA ALA A 3 8.16 -1.07 29.36
C ALA A 3 7.62 -2.51 29.45
N LYS A 4 8.15 -3.29 30.39
CA LYS A 4 7.61 -4.60 30.75
C LYS A 4 6.23 -4.37 31.38
N VAL A 5 5.17 -4.69 30.63
CA VAL A 5 3.82 -4.77 31.19
C VAL A 5 3.78 -6.03 32.03
N ILE A 6 3.92 -5.87 33.34
CA ILE A 6 3.70 -6.93 34.32
C ILE A 6 2.19 -7.16 34.35
N VAL A 7 1.73 -8.18 33.62
CA VAL A 7 0.41 -8.77 33.87
C VAL A 7 0.55 -9.51 35.19
N ILE A 8 0.10 -8.86 36.27
CA ILE A 8 -0.03 -9.52 37.56
C ILE A 8 -1.15 -10.53 37.39
N LEU A 9 -0.79 -11.78 37.10
CA LEU A 9 -1.57 -12.96 37.43
C LEU A 9 -1.72 -12.95 38.95
N ILE A 10 -2.78 -12.33 39.45
CA ILE A 10 -3.23 -12.54 40.82
C ILE A 10 -3.75 -13.97 40.84
N ALA A 11 -2.82 -14.90 41.09
CA ALA A 11 -3.14 -16.22 41.58
C ALA A 11 -3.97 -16.04 42.86
N LEU A 12 -5.27 -16.31 42.78
CA LEU A 12 -5.97 -17.39 43.50
C LEU A 12 -5.50 -17.75 44.93
N ALA A 13 -4.95 -16.80 45.69
CA ALA A 13 -4.46 -17.03 47.04
C ALA A 13 -4.75 -15.83 47.94
N LEU A 14 -6.03 -15.49 48.09
CA LEU A 14 -6.55 -14.78 49.26
C LEU A 14 -7.91 -15.39 49.60
N GLN A 15 -7.88 -16.39 50.49
CA GLN A 15 -9.03 -16.79 51.28
C GLN A 15 -9.45 -15.59 52.14
N HIS A 16 -10.42 -14.81 51.67
CA HIS A 16 -11.39 -14.09 52.49
C HIS A 16 -12.73 -14.19 51.76
N SER A 17 -13.78 -14.44 52.53
CA SER A 17 -15.14 -14.77 52.11
C SER A 17 -15.89 -13.60 51.47
N GLU A 18 -15.48 -13.18 50.28
CA GLU A 18 -16.32 -12.43 49.35
C GLU A 18 -16.38 -13.23 48.06
N CYS A 19 -17.53 -13.85 47.80
CA CYS A 19 -17.79 -14.52 46.54
C CYS A 19 -17.63 -13.48 45.42
N ILE A 20 -16.56 -13.57 44.63
CA ILE A 20 -16.31 -12.63 43.54
C ILE A 20 -17.54 -12.58 42.65
N THR A 21 -18.10 -11.40 42.45
CA THR A 21 -19.32 -11.27 41.65
C THR A 21 -18.96 -11.18 40.17
N ARG A 22 -19.91 -11.50 39.31
CA ARG A 22 -19.79 -11.25 37.87
C ARG A 22 -19.50 -9.78 37.56
N LEU A 23 -20.06 -8.86 38.34
CA LEU A 23 -19.82 -7.43 38.18
C LEU A 23 -18.35 -7.08 38.47
N GLU A 24 -17.76 -7.66 39.50
CA GLU A 24 -16.35 -7.46 39.84
C GLU A 24 -15.43 -8.02 38.75
N ILE A 25 -15.69 -9.24 38.27
CA ILE A 25 -14.96 -9.83 37.13
C ILE A 25 -15.04 -8.89 35.92
N ARG A 26 -16.25 -8.42 35.56
CA ARG A 26 -16.42 -7.49 34.44
C ARG A 26 -15.61 -6.21 34.66
N THR A 27 -15.65 -5.65 35.86
CA THR A 27 -14.96 -4.41 36.22
C THR A 27 -13.44 -4.54 36.11
N GLN A 28 -12.89 -5.72 36.38
CA GLN A 28 -11.46 -6.00 36.18
C GLN A 28 -11.05 -6.01 34.70
N PHE A 29 -11.87 -6.60 33.82
CA PHE A 29 -11.54 -6.72 32.39
C PHE A 29 -11.96 -5.50 31.55
N GLN A 30 -12.97 -4.74 32.01
CA GLN A 30 -13.56 -3.62 31.26
C GLN A 30 -12.54 -2.56 30.83
N PRO A 31 -11.60 -2.09 31.68
CA PRO A 31 -10.61 -1.09 31.27
C PRO A 31 -9.73 -1.59 30.12
N THR A 32 -9.35 -2.87 30.15
CA THR A 32 -8.53 -3.48 29.10
C THR A 32 -9.30 -3.60 27.79
N LEU A 33 -10.56 -4.00 27.83
CA LEU A 33 -11.42 -4.06 26.63
C LEU A 33 -11.63 -2.66 26.02
N LEU A 34 -11.88 -1.64 26.85
CA LEU A 34 -11.98 -0.25 26.38
C LEU A 34 -10.67 0.22 25.75
N ARG A 35 -9.51 -0.11 26.36
CA ARG A 35 -8.21 0.21 25.78
C ARG A 35 -8.00 -0.46 24.42
N LEU A 36 -8.39 -1.72 24.27
CA LEU A 36 -8.25 -2.45 23.00
C LEU A 36 -9.20 -1.91 21.92
N ARG A 37 -10.42 -1.51 22.31
CA ARG A 37 -11.35 -0.77 21.44
C ARG A 37 -10.70 0.50 20.90
N ASP A 38 -10.19 1.33 21.81
CA ASP A 38 -9.62 2.62 21.46
C ASP A 38 -8.34 2.46 20.62
N LEU A 39 -7.50 1.46 20.95
CA LEU A 39 -6.35 1.09 20.13
C LEU A 39 -6.76 0.70 18.70
N ALA A 40 -7.79 -0.13 18.55
CA ALA A 40 -8.28 -0.54 17.23
C ALA A 40 -8.85 0.67 16.45
N ASN A 41 -9.57 1.58 17.12
CA ASN A 41 -10.04 2.83 16.51
C ASN A 41 -8.88 3.73 16.04
N VAL A 42 -7.86 3.90 16.88
CA VAL A 42 -6.66 4.68 16.52
C VAL A 42 -5.99 4.05 15.30
N LYS A 43 -5.81 2.73 15.29
CA LYS A 43 -5.23 2.00 14.16
C LYS A 43 -6.04 2.14 12.87
N TYR A 44 -7.37 2.14 12.97
CA TYR A 44 -8.24 2.44 11.83
C TYR A 44 -7.99 3.84 11.26
N LEU A 45 -7.94 4.86 12.12
CA LEU A 45 -7.74 6.26 11.69
C LEU A 45 -6.34 6.49 11.11
N GLU A 46 -5.32 5.86 11.69
CA GLU A 46 -3.95 5.85 11.13
C GLU A 46 -3.95 5.22 9.73
N ALA A 47 -4.51 4.02 9.60
CA ALA A 47 -4.60 3.32 8.33
C ALA A 47 -5.42 4.10 7.29
N ASP A 48 -6.49 4.78 7.67
CA ASP A 48 -7.28 5.64 6.76
C ASP A 48 -6.46 6.80 6.20
N ARG A 49 -5.72 7.50 7.07
CA ARG A 49 -4.82 8.59 6.65
C ARG A 49 -3.71 8.07 5.74
N GLU A 50 -3.09 6.94 6.10
CA GLU A 50 -2.06 6.29 5.29
C GLU A 50 -2.61 5.86 3.92
N TYR A 51 -3.82 5.30 3.87
CA TYR A 51 -4.48 4.91 2.62
C TYR A 51 -4.65 6.10 1.68
N ASN A 52 -5.21 7.19 2.18
CA ASN A 52 -5.46 8.40 1.39
C ASN A 52 -4.13 9.05 0.93
N THR A 53 -3.13 9.07 1.81
CA THR A 53 -1.79 9.57 1.49
C THR A 53 -1.13 8.74 0.40
N LEU A 54 -1.20 7.41 0.51
CA LEU A 54 -0.68 6.49 -0.49
C LEU A 54 -1.34 6.72 -1.84
N LEU A 55 -2.68 6.78 -1.92
CA LEU A 55 -3.39 7.04 -3.18
C LEU A 55 -2.95 8.36 -3.82
N ALA A 56 -2.78 9.42 -3.04
CA ALA A 56 -2.28 10.70 -3.55
C ALA A 56 -0.85 10.57 -4.08
N GLN A 57 0.02 9.84 -3.39
CA GLN A 57 1.39 9.58 -3.83
C GLN A 57 1.44 8.77 -5.13
N LEU A 58 0.66 7.69 -5.24
CA LEU A 58 0.61 6.85 -6.44
C LEU A 58 0.15 7.67 -7.66
N ASN A 59 -0.91 8.47 -7.51
CA ASN A 59 -1.36 9.39 -8.56
C ASN A 59 -0.29 10.41 -8.95
N LYS A 60 0.42 10.97 -7.97
CA LYS A 60 1.50 11.93 -8.21
C LYS A 60 2.66 11.30 -8.95
N HIS A 61 3.08 10.08 -8.59
CA HIS A 61 4.14 9.35 -9.29
C HIS A 61 3.73 9.01 -10.73
N GLN A 62 2.49 8.56 -10.92
CA GLN A 62 1.89 8.29 -12.22
C GLN A 62 1.97 9.52 -13.14
N THR A 63 1.45 10.66 -12.69
CA THR A 63 1.42 11.90 -13.47
C THR A 63 2.84 12.41 -13.77
N ARG A 64 3.74 12.39 -12.79
CA ARG A 64 5.13 12.82 -12.98
C ARG A 64 5.86 11.95 -13.99
N SER A 65 5.73 10.64 -13.88
CA SER A 65 6.36 9.70 -14.81
C SER A 65 5.84 9.93 -16.24
N LYS A 66 4.51 10.01 -16.41
CA LYS A 66 3.89 10.31 -17.70
C LYS A 66 4.39 11.63 -18.30
N ASN A 67 4.39 12.71 -17.53
CA ASN A 67 4.82 14.01 -18.02
C ASN A 67 6.31 14.02 -18.40
N SER A 68 7.15 13.39 -17.59
CA SER A 68 8.58 13.27 -17.86
C SER A 68 8.83 12.47 -19.14
N THR A 69 8.24 11.27 -19.26
CA THR A 69 8.37 10.43 -20.45
C THR A 69 7.81 11.10 -21.69
N GLN A 70 6.65 11.78 -21.60
CA GLN A 70 6.08 12.51 -22.73
C GLN A 70 6.99 13.66 -23.19
N THR A 71 7.62 14.36 -22.25
CA THR A 71 8.61 15.40 -22.57
C THR A 71 9.77 14.81 -23.36
N GLN A 72 10.29 13.65 -22.95
CA GLN A 72 11.37 12.97 -23.70
C GLN A 72 10.91 12.51 -25.10
N ILE A 73 9.67 12.03 -25.24
CA ILE A 73 9.09 11.70 -26.56
C ILE A 73 9.02 12.95 -27.45
N ASN A 74 8.58 14.09 -26.90
CA ASN A 74 8.50 15.33 -27.67
C ASN A 74 9.89 15.84 -28.06
N ASN A 75 10.86 15.76 -27.15
CA ASN A 75 12.24 16.16 -27.40
C ASN A 75 12.87 15.36 -28.54
N ILE A 76 12.71 14.03 -28.55
CA ILE A 76 13.29 13.23 -29.64
C ILE A 76 12.63 13.52 -30.99
N LYS A 77 11.32 13.80 -31.02
CA LYS A 77 10.64 14.24 -32.24
C LYS A 77 11.20 15.56 -32.76
N GLN A 78 11.42 16.52 -31.86
CA GLN A 78 12.05 17.80 -32.20
C GLN A 78 13.47 17.61 -32.73
N VAL A 79 14.28 16.75 -32.11
CA VAL A 79 15.64 16.43 -32.60
C VAL A 79 15.59 15.87 -34.02
N ILE A 80 14.62 15.01 -34.35
CA ILE A 80 14.44 14.50 -35.72
C ILE A 80 14.02 15.62 -36.68
N ASP A 81 13.10 16.49 -36.28
CA ASP A 81 12.66 17.63 -37.07
C ASP A 81 13.79 18.63 -37.36
N ASP A 82 14.65 18.88 -36.38
CA ASP A 82 15.81 19.75 -36.54
C ASP A 82 16.90 19.08 -37.39
N ALA A 83 17.13 17.78 -37.21
CA ALA A 83 18.04 17.00 -38.05
C ALA A 83 17.65 17.04 -39.53
N LYS A 84 16.35 16.94 -39.86
CA LYS A 84 15.83 17.03 -41.24
C LYS A 84 16.07 18.39 -41.89
N LYS A 85 16.22 19.46 -41.11
CA LYS A 85 16.48 20.84 -41.59
C LYS A 85 17.98 21.17 -41.69
N SER A 86 18.85 20.25 -41.29
CA SER A 86 20.29 20.46 -41.32
C SER A 86 20.79 20.66 -42.76
N PRO A 87 21.75 21.57 -43.01
CA PRO A 87 22.25 21.88 -44.36
C PRO A 87 22.93 20.69 -45.05
N ASN A 88 23.36 19.67 -44.31
CA ASN A 88 24.10 18.52 -44.84
C ASN A 88 23.21 17.30 -45.13
N VAL A 89 21.88 17.47 -45.16
CA VAL A 89 20.94 16.37 -45.41
C VAL A 89 20.90 16.01 -46.89
N THR A 90 21.39 14.82 -47.21
CA THR A 90 21.24 14.21 -48.55
C THR A 90 19.93 13.41 -48.64
N ALA A 91 19.51 13.00 -49.85
CA ALA A 91 18.30 12.19 -50.02
C ALA A 91 18.33 10.85 -49.24
N PRO A 92 19.46 10.11 -49.18
CA PRO A 92 19.59 8.93 -48.32
C PRO A 92 19.44 9.25 -46.82
N VAL A 93 20.08 10.33 -46.34
CA VAL A 93 19.97 10.78 -44.94
C VAL A 93 18.51 11.11 -44.61
N LEU A 94 17.82 11.84 -45.49
CA LEU A 94 16.41 12.19 -45.31
C LEU A 94 15.51 10.94 -45.25
N THR A 95 15.80 9.93 -46.06
CA THR A 95 15.07 8.65 -46.05
C THR A 95 15.27 7.92 -44.73
N CYS A 96 16.51 7.88 -44.22
CA CYS A 96 16.83 7.32 -42.91
C CYS A 96 16.11 8.06 -41.77
N LEU A 97 16.14 9.41 -41.76
CA LEU A 97 15.47 10.23 -40.76
C LEU A 97 13.94 10.04 -40.74
N LYS A 98 13.30 9.82 -41.90
CA LYS A 98 11.87 9.51 -41.98
C LYS A 98 11.52 8.17 -41.31
N THR A 99 12.41 7.19 -41.37
CA THR A 99 12.24 5.92 -40.64
C THR A 99 12.28 6.15 -39.13
N GLN A 100 13.21 6.99 -38.66
CA GLN A 100 13.30 7.36 -37.25
C GLN A 100 12.08 8.16 -36.78
N GLU A 101 11.58 9.07 -37.61
CA GLU A 101 10.34 9.81 -37.36
C GLU A 101 9.14 8.88 -37.20
N ALA A 102 9.00 7.88 -38.08
CA ALA A 102 7.94 6.88 -37.97
C ALA A 102 8.05 6.06 -36.68
N ALA A 103 9.26 5.71 -36.25
CA ALA A 103 9.50 5.04 -34.97
C ALA A 103 9.14 5.93 -33.77
N ALA A 104 9.60 7.18 -33.76
CA ALA A 104 9.30 8.15 -32.70
C ALA A 104 7.79 8.45 -32.59
N ASN A 105 7.07 8.44 -33.71
CA ASN A 105 5.62 8.66 -33.74
C ASN A 105 4.81 7.50 -33.13
N ARG A 106 5.39 6.31 -33.00
CA ARG A 106 4.76 5.16 -32.31
C ARG A 106 4.96 5.19 -30.80
N LEU A 107 5.89 6.00 -30.29
CA LEU A 107 6.09 6.16 -28.85
C LEU A 107 4.87 6.80 -28.20
N SER A 108 4.44 6.24 -27.07
CA SER A 108 3.33 6.79 -26.28
C SER A 108 3.48 6.46 -24.81
N THR A 109 2.81 7.24 -23.95
CA THR A 109 2.75 7.00 -22.50
C THR A 109 1.59 6.10 -22.08
N THR A 110 0.90 5.47 -23.03
CA THR A 110 -0.32 4.67 -22.77
C THR A 110 -0.04 3.49 -21.84
N SER A 111 1.09 2.81 -21.99
CA SER A 111 1.50 1.68 -21.14
C SER A 111 1.58 2.05 -19.66
N LEU A 112 1.92 3.31 -19.35
CA LEU A 112 1.99 3.80 -17.99
C LEU A 112 0.60 3.85 -17.34
N ASN A 113 -0.49 4.09 -18.08
CA ASN A 113 -1.86 4.24 -17.52
C ASN A 113 -2.29 3.06 -16.65
N ASN A 114 -1.83 1.87 -17.01
CA ASN A 114 -2.21 0.63 -16.34
C ASN A 114 -1.52 0.46 -14.97
N CYS A 115 -0.46 1.23 -14.69
CA CYS A 115 0.31 1.09 -13.46
C CYS A 115 -0.43 1.51 -12.20
N LEU A 116 -1.44 2.39 -12.30
CA LEU A 116 -2.31 2.76 -11.18
C LEU A 116 -3.57 1.89 -11.12
N SER A 117 -4.20 1.62 -12.27
CA SER A 117 -5.44 0.82 -12.32
C SER A 117 -5.25 -0.62 -11.84
N ASN A 118 -4.04 -1.16 -12.00
CA ASN A 118 -3.72 -2.53 -11.60
C ASN A 118 -3.20 -2.62 -10.16
N VAL A 119 -3.10 -1.49 -9.45
CA VAL A 119 -2.75 -1.49 -8.04
C VAL A 119 -3.91 -2.08 -7.24
N ASN A 120 -3.62 -3.11 -6.44
CA ASN A 120 -4.61 -3.69 -5.54
C ASN A 120 -4.85 -2.79 -4.32
N THR A 121 -5.72 -1.80 -4.47
CA THR A 121 -6.16 -0.90 -3.39
C THR A 121 -7.34 -1.48 -2.60
N SER A 122 -8.02 -2.51 -3.14
CA SER A 122 -9.16 -3.14 -2.49
C SER A 122 -8.74 -3.95 -1.26
N SER A 123 -7.63 -4.69 -1.33
CA SER A 123 -7.09 -5.40 -0.17
C SER A 123 -6.67 -4.47 0.95
N LEU A 124 -6.13 -3.29 0.64
CA LEU A 124 -5.83 -2.24 1.63
C LEU A 124 -7.11 -1.73 2.30
N LYS A 125 -8.15 -1.41 1.52
CA LYS A 125 -9.44 -0.98 2.05
C LYS A 125 -10.03 -2.02 3.00
N VAL A 126 -10.05 -3.29 2.59
CA VAL A 126 -10.56 -4.39 3.42
C VAL A 126 -9.74 -4.55 4.70
N SER A 127 -8.41 -4.53 4.60
CA SER A 127 -7.52 -4.67 5.76
C SER A 127 -7.70 -3.52 6.76
N LYS A 128 -7.85 -2.28 6.29
CA LYS A 128 -8.20 -1.13 7.13
C LYS A 128 -9.51 -1.35 7.89
N GLU A 129 -10.57 -1.76 7.21
CA GLU A 129 -11.89 -1.98 7.84
C GLU A 129 -11.88 -3.07 8.93
N LYS A 130 -10.94 -4.03 8.87
CA LYS A 130 -10.77 -5.02 9.95
C LYS A 130 -10.50 -4.37 11.31
N PHE A 131 -9.81 -3.22 11.37
CA PHE A 131 -9.61 -2.52 12.64
C PHE A 131 -10.92 -2.03 13.26
N ASN A 132 -11.82 -1.49 12.43
CA ASN A 132 -13.13 -1.07 12.89
C ASN A 132 -13.95 -2.27 13.41
N SER A 133 -13.90 -3.40 12.71
CA SER A 133 -14.51 -4.65 13.18
C SER A 133 -13.94 -5.10 14.53
N LEU A 134 -12.62 -5.05 14.73
CA LEU A 134 -11.97 -5.41 15.99
C LEU A 134 -12.36 -4.47 17.14
N SER A 135 -12.57 -3.19 16.86
CA SER A 135 -13.13 -2.24 17.84
C SER A 135 -14.55 -2.61 18.27
N GLY A 136 -15.39 -3.05 17.33
CA GLY A 136 -16.72 -3.59 17.62
C GLY A 136 -16.66 -4.87 18.47
N VAL A 137 -15.72 -5.77 18.17
CA VAL A 137 -15.46 -6.98 18.97
C VAL A 137 -15.05 -6.60 20.39
N ALA A 138 -14.10 -5.67 20.56
CA ALA A 138 -13.68 -5.18 21.86
C ALA A 138 -14.85 -4.65 22.71
N SER A 139 -15.75 -3.89 22.08
CA SER A 139 -16.92 -3.29 22.73
C SER A 139 -17.98 -4.31 23.16
N SER A 140 -18.11 -5.42 22.43
CA SER A 140 -19.15 -6.44 22.64
C SER A 140 -18.67 -7.66 23.42
N THR A 141 -17.35 -7.84 23.59
CA THR A 141 -16.74 -9.05 24.18
C THR A 141 -17.31 -9.38 25.57
N ALA A 142 -17.50 -8.39 26.44
CA ALA A 142 -18.05 -8.64 27.78
C ALA A 142 -19.49 -9.16 27.75
N ASN A 143 -20.33 -8.59 26.88
CA ASN A 143 -21.72 -9.02 26.70
C ASN A 143 -21.77 -10.40 26.01
N TYR A 144 -20.88 -10.65 25.05
CA TYR A 144 -20.77 -11.95 24.38
C TYR A 144 -20.41 -13.07 25.38
N CYS A 145 -19.40 -12.85 26.23
CA CYS A 145 -19.04 -13.82 27.27
C CYS A 145 -20.17 -14.03 28.30
N GLN A 146 -20.96 -13.00 28.58
CA GLN A 146 -22.13 -13.10 29.46
C GLN A 146 -23.23 -13.96 28.81
N TYR A 147 -23.50 -13.74 27.53
CA TYR A 147 -24.48 -14.52 26.76
C TYR A 147 -24.11 -16.01 26.72
N LEU A 148 -22.82 -16.34 26.53
CA LEU A 148 -22.35 -17.73 26.53
C LEU A 148 -22.41 -18.41 27.89
N ASN A 149 -22.42 -17.64 28.99
CA ASN A 149 -22.38 -18.17 30.35
C ASN A 149 -23.53 -17.57 31.17
N PRO A 150 -24.80 -17.80 30.84
CA PRO A 150 -25.90 -16.98 31.36
C PRO A 150 -26.12 -17.11 32.87
N LEU A 151 -25.70 -18.21 33.50
CA LEU A 151 -25.93 -18.44 34.93
C LEU A 151 -24.92 -17.68 35.79
N GLU A 152 -25.39 -17.02 36.85
CA GLU A 152 -24.54 -16.29 37.81
C GLU A 152 -23.58 -17.22 38.58
N THR A 153 -23.82 -18.53 38.57
CA THR A 153 -22.91 -19.55 39.14
C THR A 153 -21.76 -19.92 38.20
N GLN A 154 -21.79 -19.54 36.92
CA GLN A 154 -20.76 -19.83 35.92
C GLN A 154 -19.64 -18.78 35.88
N LEU A 155 -19.18 -18.34 37.06
CA LEU A 155 -18.19 -17.27 37.19
C LEU A 155 -16.84 -17.63 36.56
N GLU A 156 -16.37 -18.86 36.77
CA GLU A 156 -15.10 -19.33 36.21
C GLU A 156 -15.12 -19.35 34.68
N SER A 157 -16.21 -19.86 34.08
CA SER A 157 -16.37 -19.92 32.63
C SER A 157 -16.49 -18.51 32.01
N TYR A 158 -17.18 -17.59 32.69
CA TYR A 158 -17.25 -16.18 32.30
C TYR A 158 -15.87 -15.50 32.34
N ALA A 159 -15.14 -15.65 33.44
CA ALA A 159 -13.80 -15.10 33.60
C ALA A 159 -12.82 -15.68 32.56
N LYS A 160 -12.87 -16.99 32.33
CA LYS A 160 -12.06 -17.67 31.32
C LYS A 160 -12.33 -17.15 29.91
N CYS A 161 -13.60 -16.97 29.54
CA CYS A 161 -13.97 -16.38 28.24
C CYS A 161 -13.32 -15.00 28.05
N LEU A 162 -13.38 -14.12 29.05
CA LEU A 162 -12.74 -12.80 28.99
C LEU A 162 -11.21 -12.91 28.93
N ALA A 163 -10.62 -13.77 29.77
CA ALA A 163 -9.19 -13.99 29.84
C ALA A 163 -8.60 -14.55 28.54
N ASP A 164 -9.36 -15.35 27.79
CA ASP A 164 -8.95 -15.87 26.48
C ASP A 164 -9.13 -14.82 25.38
N LYS A 165 -10.24 -14.06 25.40
CA LYS A 165 -10.58 -13.10 24.34
C LYS A 165 -9.73 -11.83 24.35
N VAL A 166 -9.34 -11.33 25.51
CA VAL A 166 -8.49 -10.14 25.63
C VAL A 166 -7.13 -10.28 24.92
N PRO A 167 -6.31 -11.31 25.21
CA PRO A 167 -5.04 -11.50 24.54
C PRO A 167 -5.22 -11.85 23.05
N ASP A 168 -6.25 -12.61 22.69
CA ASP A 168 -6.58 -12.92 21.29
C ASP A 168 -6.91 -11.64 20.50
N LEU A 169 -7.76 -10.76 21.02
CA LEU A 169 -8.10 -9.49 20.39
C LEU A 169 -6.86 -8.61 20.20
N ASN A 170 -6.02 -8.50 21.24
CA ASN A 170 -4.76 -7.75 21.13
C ASN A 170 -3.84 -8.34 20.06
N ARG A 171 -3.75 -9.68 19.97
CA ARG A 171 -2.99 -10.36 18.92
C ARG A 171 -3.56 -10.05 17.53
N GLN A 172 -4.87 -10.11 17.36
CA GLN A 172 -5.52 -9.84 16.07
C GLN A 172 -5.29 -8.39 15.61
N ILE A 173 -5.37 -7.40 16.51
CA ILE A 173 -5.06 -6.00 16.18
C ILE A 173 -3.63 -5.88 15.62
N ASN A 174 -2.66 -6.54 16.26
CA ASN A 174 -1.27 -6.50 15.81
C ASN A 174 -1.05 -7.23 14.48
N ILE A 175 -1.72 -8.36 14.25
CA ILE A 175 -1.67 -9.09 12.98
C ILE A 175 -2.20 -8.21 11.85
N VAL A 176 -3.38 -7.60 12.03
CA VAL A 176 -3.97 -6.71 11.02
C VAL A 176 -3.05 -5.53 10.74
N GLY A 177 -2.40 -4.94 11.74
CA GLY A 177 -1.40 -3.89 11.55
C GLY A 177 -0.19 -4.32 10.72
N SER A 178 0.37 -5.50 11.01
CA SER A 178 1.48 -6.01 10.20
C SER A 178 1.06 -6.33 8.76
N GLU A 179 -0.13 -6.90 8.56
CA GLU A 179 -0.69 -7.16 7.22
C GLU A 179 -0.88 -5.86 6.44
N TYR A 180 -1.47 -4.85 7.07
CA TYR A 180 -1.73 -3.56 6.44
C TYR A 180 -0.45 -2.86 5.97
N GLN A 181 0.60 -2.88 6.80
CA GLN A 181 1.90 -2.31 6.44
C GLN A 181 2.56 -3.06 5.27
N LYS A 182 2.50 -4.41 5.27
CA LYS A 182 3.03 -5.23 4.17
C LYS A 182 2.29 -4.94 2.86
N LEU A 183 0.96 -4.84 2.91
CA LEU A 183 0.15 -4.48 1.76
C LEU A 183 0.53 -3.10 1.24
N THR A 184 0.65 -2.10 2.12
CA THR A 184 1.01 -0.73 1.77
C THR A 184 2.34 -0.67 1.02
N ASN A 185 3.37 -1.36 1.55
CA ASN A 185 4.69 -1.43 0.92
C ASN A 185 4.65 -2.16 -0.44
N SER A 186 3.92 -3.28 -0.52
CA SER A 186 3.76 -4.03 -1.76
C SER A 186 3.06 -3.22 -2.85
N THR A 187 1.99 -2.52 -2.49
CA THR A 187 1.22 -1.61 -3.36
C THR A 187 2.12 -0.49 -3.90
N LEU A 188 2.90 0.16 -3.04
CA LEU A 188 3.84 1.21 -3.46
C LEU A 188 4.93 0.66 -4.38
N HIS A 189 5.55 -0.45 -3.99
CA HIS A 189 6.64 -1.06 -4.74
C HIS A 189 6.20 -1.53 -6.12
N TYR A 190 5.02 -2.16 -6.23
CA TYR A 190 4.44 -2.56 -7.50
C TYR A 190 4.25 -1.35 -8.43
N ASN A 191 3.69 -0.25 -7.93
CA ASN A 191 3.45 0.93 -8.76
C ASN A 191 4.75 1.55 -9.25
N ILE A 192 5.74 1.73 -8.35
CA ILE A 192 7.06 2.27 -8.73
C ILE A 192 7.73 1.37 -9.77
N LYS A 193 7.71 0.05 -9.55
CA LYS A 193 8.29 -0.92 -10.49
C LYS A 193 7.61 -0.84 -11.85
N CYS A 194 6.27 -0.86 -11.89
CA CYS A 194 5.52 -0.74 -13.13
C CYS A 194 5.84 0.56 -13.90
N LEU A 195 5.90 1.69 -13.20
CA LEU A 195 6.25 2.98 -13.79
C LEU A 195 7.68 2.98 -14.34
N THR A 196 8.62 2.39 -13.60
CA THR A 196 10.03 2.33 -13.98
C THR A 196 10.25 1.40 -15.17
N ASP A 197 9.62 0.21 -15.17
CA ASP A 197 9.76 -0.77 -16.25
C ASP A 197 9.16 -0.21 -17.56
N ASN A 198 7.94 0.33 -17.51
CA ASN A 198 7.28 0.88 -18.70
C ASN A 198 7.93 2.19 -19.18
N GLY A 199 8.29 3.08 -18.25
CA GLY A 199 8.98 4.33 -18.58
C GLY A 199 10.38 4.04 -19.14
N GLY A 200 11.13 3.14 -18.51
CA GLY A 200 12.45 2.70 -18.95
C GLY A 200 12.45 2.06 -20.33
N SER A 201 11.43 1.24 -20.65
CA SER A 201 11.26 0.69 -22.00
C SER A 201 11.14 1.77 -23.06
N ILE A 202 10.32 2.80 -22.82
CA ILE A 202 10.14 3.94 -23.74
C ILE A 202 11.45 4.73 -23.86
N LEU A 203 12.11 5.04 -22.74
CA LEU A 203 13.39 5.76 -22.75
C LEU A 203 14.49 4.97 -23.46
N GLY A 204 14.49 3.63 -23.36
CA GLY A 204 15.38 2.77 -24.12
C GLY A 204 15.16 2.89 -25.64
N GLN A 205 13.90 2.91 -26.08
CA GLN A 205 13.57 3.14 -27.50
C GLN A 205 14.00 4.55 -27.96
N ILE A 206 13.84 5.57 -27.12
CA ILE A 206 14.35 6.92 -27.40
C ILE A 206 15.87 6.90 -27.58
N GLY A 207 16.59 6.18 -26.72
CA GLY A 207 18.05 6.02 -26.83
C GLY A 207 18.47 5.39 -28.16
N VAL A 208 17.77 4.33 -28.59
CA VAL A 208 17.99 3.69 -29.90
C VAL A 208 17.74 4.67 -31.04
N ILE A 209 16.59 5.35 -31.04
CA ILE A 209 16.26 6.35 -32.07
C ILE A 209 17.33 7.46 -32.12
N SER A 210 17.74 7.97 -30.95
CA SER A 210 18.77 8.99 -30.86
C SER A 210 20.12 8.54 -31.43
N TYR A 211 20.49 7.27 -31.23
CA TYR A 211 21.69 6.70 -31.82
C TYR A 211 21.56 6.57 -33.34
N GLU A 212 20.43 6.04 -33.82
CA GLU A 212 20.17 5.85 -35.25
C GLU A 212 20.13 7.16 -36.04
N ILE A 213 19.66 8.26 -35.44
CA ILE A 213 19.76 9.59 -36.04
C ILE A 213 21.21 9.94 -36.37
N ASN A 214 22.16 9.66 -35.46
CA ASN A 214 23.58 9.90 -35.74
C ASN A 214 24.09 8.98 -36.85
N VAL A 215 23.71 7.70 -36.83
CA VAL A 215 24.09 6.73 -37.89
C VAL A 215 23.63 7.22 -39.26
N CYS A 216 22.44 7.83 -39.37
CA CYS A 216 21.96 8.39 -40.64
C CYS A 216 22.94 9.39 -41.27
N PHE A 217 23.73 10.14 -40.48
CA PHE A 217 24.70 11.12 -40.98
C PHE A 217 26.11 10.54 -41.22
N PHE A 218 26.49 9.46 -40.52
CA PHE A 218 27.88 8.98 -40.47
C PHE A 218 28.09 7.59 -41.10
N ALA A 219 27.03 6.87 -41.47
CA ALA A 219 27.18 5.60 -42.19
C ALA A 219 27.73 5.85 -43.62
N PRO A 220 28.77 5.10 -44.06
CA PRO A 220 29.23 5.18 -45.44
C PRO A 220 28.07 4.77 -46.36
N LEU A 221 27.69 5.67 -47.27
CA LEU A 221 26.71 5.36 -48.31
C LEU A 221 27.18 4.11 -49.07
N PRO A 222 26.33 3.08 -49.26
CA PRO A 222 26.68 2.00 -50.17
C PRO A 222 26.90 2.63 -51.56
N LEU A 223 28.12 2.43 -52.08
CA LEU A 223 28.57 2.81 -53.42
C LEU A 223 27.70 2.18 -54.51
#